data_AF-A0A2U1VM41-F1
#
_entry.id   AF-A0A2U1VM41-F1
#
_cell.length_a   1.000
_cell.length_b   1.000
_cell.length_c   1.000
_cell.angle_alpha   90.00
_cell.angle_beta   90.00
_cell.angle_gamma   90.00
#
_symmetry.space_group_name_H-M   'P 1'
#
loop_
_entity.id
_entity.type
_entity.pdbx_description
1 polymer ?
#
loop_
_entity_poly.entity_id
_entity_poly.type
_entity_poly.pdbx_seq_one_letter_code
_entity_poly.pdbx_strand_id
1 'polypeptide(L)'
;MNNPDLFVDGVLNVTLVKGMIRLDLFSLSATEYRDGQPQPEFRQRLVMSPQTLVALQQELQAAIVALRERGLIPMMPSSGGPQVPTPLSAQSVTPPKPAAGSDASGPEPREGPAEDPAAASQPAAEPQPPSPPRPPRSRNFPSTLGA
;
A
#
# COMPACT_ATOMS: atom_id res chain seq x y z
N MET A 1 28.65 14.39 -8.54
CA MET A 1 27.57 14.09 -9.50
C MET A 1 26.46 15.09 -9.22
N ASN A 2 26.19 16.02 -10.14
CA ASN A 2 24.97 16.83 -10.10
C ASN A 2 23.83 15.89 -10.49
N ASN A 3 23.01 15.45 -9.53
CA ASN A 3 21.73 14.82 -9.85
C ASN A 3 20.72 15.95 -9.97
N PRO A 4 20.28 16.31 -11.19
CA PRO A 4 19.25 17.33 -11.33
C PRO A 4 17.97 16.82 -10.65
N ASP A 5 17.32 17.70 -9.88
CA ASP A 5 16.04 17.39 -9.26
C ASP A 5 14.99 17.13 -10.34
N LEU A 6 14.19 16.08 -10.15
CA LEU A 6 13.07 15.75 -11.02
C LEU A 6 11.81 16.46 -10.51
N PHE A 7 11.38 17.50 -11.21
CA PHE A 7 10.12 18.18 -10.93
C PHE A 7 8.95 17.45 -11.59
N VAL A 8 7.93 17.14 -10.81
CA VAL A 8 6.72 16.43 -11.26
C VAL A 8 5.48 17.13 -10.72
N ASP A 9 4.42 17.16 -11.52
CA ASP A 9 3.14 17.74 -11.13
C ASP A 9 2.22 16.69 -10.50
N GLY A 10 2.43 15.41 -10.83
CA GLY A 10 1.66 14.33 -10.21
C GLY A 10 1.94 12.95 -10.77
N VAL A 11 0.97 12.05 -10.51
CA VAL A 11 1.00 10.64 -10.91
C VAL A 11 -0.10 10.39 -11.94
N LEU A 12 0.25 9.85 -13.11
CA LEU A 12 -0.69 9.44 -14.16
C LEU A 12 -1.39 8.13 -13.81
N ASN A 13 -0.62 7.17 -13.28
CA ASN A 13 -1.09 5.80 -13.14
C ASN A 13 -0.33 5.08 -12.02
N VAL A 14 -1.03 4.20 -11.31
CA VAL A 14 -0.48 3.30 -10.30
C VAL A 14 -0.96 1.89 -10.62
N THR A 15 -0.04 0.96 -10.89
CA THR A 15 -0.38 -0.43 -11.28
C THR A 15 0.46 -1.47 -10.56
N LEU A 16 -0.16 -2.59 -10.19
CA LEU A 16 0.53 -3.78 -9.70
C LEU A 16 0.74 -4.76 -10.86
N VAL A 17 1.99 -5.00 -11.24
CA VAL A 17 2.35 -5.89 -12.36
C VAL A 17 3.41 -6.87 -11.86
N LYS A 18 3.09 -8.18 -11.92
CA LYS A 18 4.00 -9.26 -11.51
C LYS A 18 4.56 -9.08 -10.09
N GLY A 19 3.71 -8.64 -9.15
CA GLY A 19 4.10 -8.40 -7.76
C GLY A 19 4.85 -7.09 -7.51
N MET A 20 5.08 -6.26 -8.53
CA MET A 20 5.75 -4.96 -8.41
C MET A 20 4.78 -3.81 -8.67
N ILE A 21 4.89 -2.73 -7.90
CA ILE A 21 4.13 -1.50 -8.11
C ILE A 21 4.87 -0.64 -9.14
N ARG A 22 4.14 -0.09 -10.10
CA ARG A 22 4.60 0.91 -11.07
C ARG A 22 3.83 2.20 -10.87
N LEU A 23 4.55 3.30 -10.66
CA LEU A 23 3.99 4.65 -10.63
C LEU A 23 4.52 5.42 -11.82
N ASP A 24 3.61 5.92 -12.65
CA ASP A 24 3.94 6.77 -13.80
C ASP A 24 3.80 8.23 -13.38
N LEU A 25 4.89 8.99 -13.36
CA LEU A 25 4.91 10.40 -13.03
C LEU A 25 4.75 11.25 -14.29
N PHE A 26 4.12 12.41 -14.16
CA PHE A 26 4.01 13.39 -15.24
C PHE A 26 4.32 14.81 -14.81
N SER A 27 4.56 15.64 -15.81
CA SER A 27 4.44 17.09 -15.71
C SER A 27 3.49 17.61 -16.78
N LEU A 28 2.90 18.77 -16.57
CA LEU A 28 2.12 19.46 -17.58
C LEU A 28 3.03 20.03 -18.67
N SER A 29 2.67 19.79 -19.93
CA SER A 29 3.41 20.27 -21.09
C SER A 29 3.31 21.78 -21.21
N ALA A 30 4.44 22.44 -21.47
CA ALA A 30 4.48 23.87 -21.76
C ALA A 30 4.14 24.19 -23.23
N THR A 31 4.08 23.18 -24.10
CA THR A 31 3.93 23.35 -25.55
C THR A 31 2.69 22.68 -26.11
N GLU A 32 2.20 21.61 -25.48
CA GLU A 32 1.03 20.87 -25.93
C GLU A 32 -0.19 21.20 -25.09
N TYR A 33 -1.23 21.70 -25.75
CA TYR A 33 -2.50 22.05 -25.14
C TYR A 33 -3.65 21.36 -25.89
N ARG A 34 -4.66 20.92 -25.14
CA ARG A 34 -5.94 20.45 -25.69
C ARG A 34 -7.06 21.15 -24.94
N ASP A 35 -8.00 21.71 -25.68
CA ASP A 35 -9.14 22.46 -25.12
C ASP A 35 -8.71 23.58 -24.13
N GLY A 36 -7.57 24.22 -24.42
CA GLY A 36 -7.01 25.29 -23.58
C GLY A 36 -6.29 24.82 -22.32
N GLN A 37 -6.16 23.51 -22.09
CA GLN A 37 -5.48 22.93 -20.92
C GLN A 37 -4.16 22.26 -21.32
N PRO A 38 -3.06 22.48 -20.58
CA PRO A 38 -1.79 21.84 -20.87
C PRO A 38 -1.92 20.33 -20.72
N GLN A 39 -1.35 19.58 -21.65
CA GLN A 39 -1.45 18.12 -21.65
C GLN A 39 -0.42 17.51 -20.70
N PRO A 40 -0.77 16.43 -19.98
CA PRO A 40 0.18 15.75 -19.13
C PRO A 40 1.19 14.95 -19.98
N GLU A 41 2.47 15.13 -19.70
CA GLU A 41 3.59 14.46 -20.36
C GLU A 41 4.30 13.53 -19.37
N PHE A 42 4.44 12.26 -19.74
CA PHE A 42 5.14 11.27 -18.93
C PHE A 42 6.60 11.68 -18.70
N ARG A 43 7.05 11.63 -17.44
CA ARG A 43 8.44 11.95 -17.05
C ARG A 43 9.24 10.72 -16.68
N GLN A 44 8.72 9.95 -15.74
CA GLN A 44 9.47 8.87 -15.11
C GLN A 44 8.51 7.79 -14.61
N ARG A 45 8.95 6.53 -14.69
CA ARG A 45 8.29 5.42 -14.01
C ARG A 45 9.11 5.02 -12.80
N LEU A 46 8.50 5.03 -11.63
CA LEU A 46 9.03 4.34 -10.45
C LEU A 46 8.53 2.90 -10.44
N VAL A 47 9.42 1.97 -10.15
CA VAL A 47 9.08 0.56 -9.94
C VAL A 47 9.59 0.16 -8.56
N MET A 48 8.69 -0.32 -7.71
CA MET A 48 9.02 -0.65 -6.32
C MET A 48 8.25 -1.87 -5.83
N SER A 49 8.66 -2.46 -4.71
CA SER A 49 7.88 -3.52 -4.07
C SER A 49 6.64 -2.94 -3.37
N PRO A 50 5.61 -3.76 -3.09
CA PRO A 50 4.46 -3.34 -2.29
C PRO A 50 4.86 -2.84 -0.89
N GLN A 51 5.87 -3.46 -0.27
CA GLN A 51 6.36 -3.07 1.05
C GLN A 51 6.99 -1.67 1.02
N THR A 52 7.76 -1.36 -0.03
CA THR A 52 8.33 -0.01 -0.23
C THR A 52 7.24 1.04 -0.43
N LEU A 53 6.13 0.71 -1.10
CA LEU A 53 5.01 1.65 -1.24
C LEU A 53 4.39 2.02 0.11
N VAL A 54 4.20 1.04 1.00
CA VAL A 54 3.65 1.28 2.35
C VAL A 54 4.58 2.19 3.15
N ALA A 55 5.89 1.95 3.11
CA ALA A 55 6.87 2.83 3.75
C ALA A 55 6.83 4.24 3.16
N LEU A 56 6.80 4.36 1.83
CA LEU A 56 6.68 5.64 1.13
C LEU A 56 5.40 6.40 1.55
N GLN A 57 4.27 5.70 1.66
CA GLN A 57 3.01 6.30 2.09
C GLN A 57 3.12 6.91 3.49
N GLN A 58 3.76 6.22 4.43
CA GLN A 58 3.94 6.71 5.80
C GLN A 58 4.78 7.99 5.82
N GLU A 59 5.88 8.02 5.07
CA GLU A 59 6.75 9.20 4.94
C GLU A 59 6.01 10.37 4.28
N LEU A 60 5.25 10.12 3.21
CA LEU A 60 4.44 11.14 2.55
C LEU A 60 3.35 11.69 3.49
N GLN A 61 2.71 10.83 4.28
CA GLN A 61 1.69 11.26 5.25
C GLN A 61 2.30 12.14 6.35
N ALA A 62 3.48 11.77 6.86
CA ALA A 62 4.21 12.59 7.83
C ALA A 62 4.61 13.95 7.24
N ALA A 63 5.11 13.96 6.00
CA ALA A 63 5.45 15.19 5.29
C ALA A 63 4.22 16.10 5.09
N ILE A 64 3.06 15.53 4.74
CA ILE A 64 1.80 16.28 4.61
C ILE A 64 1.40 16.94 5.93
N VAL A 65 1.53 16.24 7.06
CA VAL A 65 1.26 16.83 8.40
C VAL A 65 2.18 18.02 8.65
N ALA A 66 3.48 17.86 8.42
CA ALA A 66 4.45 18.94 8.58
C ALA A 66 4.18 20.14 7.66
N LEU A 67 3.73 19.91 6.42
CA LEU A 67 3.36 20.98 5.49
C LEU A 67 2.10 21.73 5.95
N ARG A 68 1.12 21.04 6.53
CA ARG A 68 -0.10 21.66 7.09
C ARG A 68 0.20 22.51 8.30
N GLU A 69 1.03 22.02 9.22
CA GLU A 69 1.47 22.79 10.40
C GLU A 69 2.16 24.09 10.03
N ARG A 70 2.84 24.11 8.88
CA ARG A 70 3.49 25.29 8.30
C ARG A 70 2.56 26.17 7.47
N GLY A 71 1.29 25.79 7.31
CA GLY A 71 0.31 26.52 6.51
C GLY A 71 0.57 26.50 5.00
N LEU A 72 1.40 25.58 4.49
CA LEU A 72 1.77 25.52 3.07
C LEU A 72 0.72 24.79 2.20
N ILE A 73 -0.12 23.97 2.81
CA ILE A 73 -1.22 23.28 2.12
C ILE A 73 -2.50 23.38 2.96
N PRO A 74 -3.68 23.51 2.31
CA PRO A 74 -4.95 23.57 3.02
C PRO A 74 -5.26 22.22 3.69
N MET A 75 -5.93 22.29 4.84
CA MET A 75 -6.49 21.11 5.48
C MET A 75 -7.70 20.67 4.68
N MET A 76 -7.51 19.74 3.73
CA MET A 76 -8.65 19.12 3.08
C MET A 76 -9.49 18.41 4.15
N PRO A 77 -10.81 18.63 4.19
CA PRO A 77 -11.68 17.77 4.99
C PRO A 77 -11.47 16.35 4.45
N SER A 78 -11.20 15.40 5.35
CA SER A 78 -11.17 13.99 5.02
C SER A 78 -12.47 13.68 4.29
N SER A 79 -12.41 13.50 2.97
CA SER A 79 -13.60 13.18 2.18
C SER A 79 -14.08 11.83 2.68
N GLY A 80 -15.21 11.87 3.36
CA GLY A 80 -15.72 10.80 4.19
C GLY A 80 -15.76 9.46 3.45
N GLY A 81 -15.39 8.41 4.18
CA GLY A 81 -15.81 7.05 3.85
C GLY A 81 -17.35 6.94 3.73
N PRO A 82 -17.86 5.76 3.37
CA PRO A 82 -19.24 5.55 2.95
C PRO A 82 -20.23 6.26 3.87
N GLN A 83 -21.01 7.19 3.31
CA GLN A 83 -22.22 7.64 3.98
C GLN A 83 -23.13 6.42 4.11
N VAL A 84 -23.18 5.87 5.32
CA VAL A 84 -24.27 5.00 5.74
C VAL A 84 -25.53 5.85 5.56
N PRO A 85 -26.50 5.46 4.70
CA PRO A 85 -27.72 6.23 4.57
C PRO A 85 -28.41 6.27 5.93
N THR A 86 -28.57 7.48 6.46
CA THR A 86 -29.44 7.77 7.61
C THR A 86 -30.83 7.21 7.30
N PRO A 87 -31.35 6.22 8.05
CA PRO A 87 -32.72 5.78 7.83
C PRO A 87 -33.67 6.93 8.19
N LEU A 88 -34.53 7.23 7.24
CA LEU A 88 -35.64 8.19 7.31
C LEU A 88 -36.53 7.86 8.52
N SER A 89 -36.72 8.87 9.38
CA SER A 89 -37.75 9.02 10.42
C SER A 89 -38.65 7.80 10.69
N ALA A 90 -38.35 7.06 11.76
CA ALA A 90 -39.30 6.16 12.38
C ALA A 90 -40.40 6.98 13.06
N GLN A 91 -41.60 6.94 12.47
CA GLN A 91 -42.82 7.44 13.06
C GLN A 91 -43.09 6.75 14.40
N SER A 92 -43.50 7.56 15.37
CA SER A 92 -43.90 7.17 16.71
C SER A 92 -44.98 6.09 16.69
N VAL A 93 -44.67 4.92 17.24
CA VAL A 93 -45.69 3.93 17.65
C VAL A 93 -45.48 3.65 19.14
N THR A 94 -46.51 3.97 19.90
CA THR A 94 -46.62 3.81 21.35
C THR A 94 -46.51 2.33 21.77
N PRO A 95 -45.85 2.00 22.89
CA PRO A 95 -45.70 0.62 23.35
C PRO A 95 -46.97 0.10 24.06
N PRO A 96 -47.42 -1.14 23.81
CA PRO A 96 -48.30 -1.85 24.73
C PRO A 96 -47.51 -2.54 25.84
N LYS A 97 -48.08 -2.45 27.04
CA LYS A 97 -47.68 -3.05 28.32
C LYS A 97 -47.60 -4.59 28.26
N PRO A 98 -46.50 -5.23 28.68
CA PRO A 98 -46.48 -6.66 28.99
C PRO A 98 -46.75 -6.90 30.48
N ALA A 99 -47.71 -7.77 30.76
CA ALA A 99 -47.96 -8.32 32.09
C ALA A 99 -47.13 -9.60 32.30
N ALA A 100 -46.53 -9.67 33.49
CA ALA A 100 -46.29 -10.82 34.35
C ALA A 100 -46.18 -12.24 33.76
N GLY A 101 -45.11 -12.94 34.15
CA GLY A 101 -45.20 -14.35 34.53
C GLY A 101 -43.93 -15.18 34.29
N SER A 102 -43.30 -15.58 35.40
CA SER A 102 -42.68 -16.90 35.66
C SER A 102 -41.49 -17.35 34.78
N ASP A 103 -40.50 -18.11 35.22
CA ASP A 103 -40.00 -18.61 36.51
C ASP A 103 -38.66 -19.32 36.15
N ALA A 104 -37.88 -19.71 37.16
CA ALA A 104 -36.88 -20.77 37.12
C ALA A 104 -35.47 -20.51 36.50
N SER A 105 -34.53 -20.36 37.45
CA SER A 105 -33.35 -21.23 37.65
C SER A 105 -32.08 -21.02 36.81
N GLY A 106 -30.99 -20.69 37.53
CA GLY A 106 -29.59 -20.90 37.11
C GLY A 106 -29.17 -22.38 37.11
N PRO A 107 -27.87 -22.77 37.08
CA PRO A 107 -26.67 -22.01 37.49
C PRO A 107 -25.48 -22.02 36.47
N GLU A 108 -24.39 -21.36 36.88
CA GLU A 108 -23.04 -21.28 36.28
C GLU A 108 -22.30 -22.66 36.10
N PRO A 109 -20.96 -22.70 35.97
CA PRO A 109 -20.15 -22.48 34.78
C PRO A 109 -19.45 -23.80 34.37
N ARG A 110 -18.88 -23.90 33.16
CA ARG A 110 -17.96 -24.98 32.83
C ARG A 110 -16.61 -24.41 32.39
N GLU A 111 -15.72 -24.38 33.36
CA GLU A 111 -14.26 -24.40 33.16
C GLU A 111 -13.90 -25.62 32.30
N GLY A 112 -13.28 -25.35 31.15
CA GLY A 112 -12.57 -26.36 30.37
C GLY A 112 -11.08 -26.32 30.77
N PRO A 113 -10.46 -27.48 31.08
CA PRO A 113 -9.09 -27.54 31.56
C PRO A 113 -8.07 -27.46 30.41
N ALA A 114 -6.85 -27.15 30.85
CA ALA A 114 -5.61 -27.01 30.12
C ALA A 114 -5.29 -28.12 29.10
N GLU A 115 -4.75 -27.70 27.95
CA GLU A 115 -3.86 -28.52 27.12
C GLU A 115 -2.61 -27.70 26.76
N ASP A 116 -1.57 -27.85 27.58
CA ASP A 116 -0.17 -27.79 27.18
C ASP A 116 0.44 -29.08 27.76
N PRO A 117 1.06 -29.94 26.94
CA PRO A 117 2.51 -29.96 26.98
C PRO A 117 3.17 -30.19 25.62
N ALA A 118 4.17 -29.37 25.34
CA ALA A 118 5.50 -29.78 24.89
C ALA A 118 5.61 -30.92 23.84
N ALA A 119 5.95 -30.54 22.61
CA ALA A 119 6.75 -31.41 21.74
C ALA A 119 7.75 -30.60 20.90
N ALA A 120 9.00 -30.69 21.34
CA ALA A 120 10.21 -30.76 20.54
C ALA A 120 10.54 -29.63 19.55
N SER A 121 11.42 -28.75 20.04
CA SER A 121 12.49 -28.11 19.28
C SER A 121 13.06 -29.01 18.17
N GLN A 122 12.96 -28.58 16.92
CA GLN A 122 13.88 -28.96 15.86
C GLN A 122 14.75 -27.75 15.53
N PRO A 123 16.06 -27.76 15.81
CA PRO A 123 17.00 -26.89 15.12
C PRO A 123 17.56 -27.61 13.88
N ALA A 124 18.07 -26.81 12.94
CA ALA A 124 18.86 -27.16 11.75
C ALA A 124 18.10 -27.41 10.43
N ALA A 125 17.96 -26.33 9.67
CA ALA A 125 18.48 -26.30 8.30
C ALA A 125 18.84 -24.84 7.96
N GLU A 126 20.13 -24.52 8.04
CA GLU A 126 20.69 -23.29 7.49
C GLU A 126 20.47 -23.30 5.96
N PRO A 127 19.83 -22.28 5.37
CA PRO A 127 19.68 -22.23 3.92
C PRO A 127 21.05 -22.00 3.29
N GLN A 128 21.60 -23.02 2.63
CA GLN A 128 22.80 -22.88 1.82
C GLN A 128 22.58 -21.79 0.75
N PRO A 129 23.51 -20.83 0.60
CA PRO A 129 23.41 -19.82 -0.46
C PRO A 129 23.55 -20.49 -1.83
N PRO A 130 22.84 -19.98 -2.86
CA PRO A 130 22.93 -20.51 -4.21
C PRO A 130 24.36 -20.38 -4.75
N SER A 131 24.86 -21.45 -5.37
CA SER A 131 26.19 -21.46 -5.99
C SER A 131 26.31 -20.37 -7.07
N PRO A 132 27.46 -19.67 -7.18
CA PRO A 132 27.63 -18.63 -8.19
C PRO A 132 27.59 -19.22 -9.61
N PRO A 133 27.09 -18.46 -10.60
CA PRO A 133 27.07 -18.89 -11.99
C PRO A 133 28.50 -19.10 -12.51
N ARG A 134 28.71 -20.21 -13.22
CA ARG A 134 29.99 -20.53 -13.85
C ARG A 134 30.36 -19.41 -14.85
N PRO A 135 31.62 -18.96 -14.87
CA PRO A 135 32.05 -18.00 -15.88
C PRO A 135 31.91 -18.60 -17.28
N PRO A 136 31.54 -17.80 -18.28
CA PRO A 136 31.52 -18.26 -19.66
C PRO A 136 32.93 -18.72 -20.07
N ARG A 137 33.02 -19.89 -20.70
CA ARG A 137 34.25 -20.39 -21.32
C ARG A 137 34.76 -19.34 -22.30
N SER A 138 35.94 -18.77 -22.03
CA SER A 138 36.68 -17.95 -22.99
C SER A 138 36.78 -18.70 -24.31
N ARG A 139 36.06 -18.21 -25.32
CA ARG A 139 36.19 -18.67 -26.68
C ARG A 139 37.44 -18.00 -27.23
N ASN A 140 38.54 -18.76 -27.32
CA ASN A 140 39.75 -18.31 -27.99
C ASN A 140 39.39 -17.89 -29.43
N PHE A 141 39.55 -16.61 -29.74
CA PHE A 141 39.57 -16.14 -31.11
C PHE A 141 40.98 -16.39 -31.66
N PRO A 142 41.15 -17.12 -32.77
CA PRO A 142 42.43 -17.17 -33.45
C PRO A 142 42.69 -15.80 -34.09
N SER A 143 43.74 -15.14 -33.62
CA SER A 143 44.37 -14.02 -34.32
C SER A 143 44.74 -14.49 -35.72
N THR A 144 44.05 -13.99 -36.74
CA THR A 144 44.53 -14.07 -38.12
C THR A 144 45.06 -12.70 -38.51
N LEU A 145 46.38 -12.72 -38.61
CA LEU A 145 47.32 -11.73 -39.07
C LEU A 145 47.25 -11.66 -40.61
N GLY A 146 47.34 -10.44 -41.15
CA GLY A 146 47.95 -10.17 -42.46
C GLY A 146 47.04 -10.19 -43.68
N ALA A 147 46.82 -9.01 -44.28
CA ALA A 147 47.53 -8.52 -45.48
C ALA A 147 46.79 -7.29 -46.03
#